data_AF-T0T336-F1
#
_entry.id   AF-T0T336-F1
#
_cell.length_a   1.000
_cell.length_b   1.000
_cell.length_c   1.000
_cell.angle_alpha   90.00
_cell.angle_beta   90.00
_cell.angle_gamma   90.00
#
_symmetry.space_group_name_H-M   'P 1'
#
loop_
_entity.id
_entity.type
_entity.pdbx_description
1 polymer ?
#
loop_
_entity_poly.entity_id
_entity_poly.type
_entity_poly.pdbx_seq_one_letter_code
_entity_poly.pdbx_strand_id
1 'polypeptide(L)'
;MKIAKWICLLFLTTNILAGGDYGGGPQIVQINKIDHSIKLADIKLSRDKKDVEVILTYQRRVLKFDPFLGEKDAQKLKYGKYAEKRVSYDKNLFSQDLINKLNKRSVFTIFKSKYRKLVQENFTLEEVTEQMNLDEEKRAFEVNLK
;
A
#
# COMPACT_ATOMS: atom_id res chain seq x y z
N MET A 1 -38.88 -23.34 28.15
CA MET A 1 -37.43 -22.99 28.24
C MET A 1 -36.59 -23.38 27.01
N LYS A 2 -37.17 -23.70 25.84
CA LYS A 2 -36.37 -24.04 24.64
C LYS A 2 -36.14 -22.85 23.70
N ILE A 3 -37.08 -21.92 23.62
CA ILE A 3 -37.06 -20.79 22.65
C ILE A 3 -35.95 -19.77 22.95
N ALA A 4 -35.68 -19.49 24.24
CA ALA A 4 -34.64 -18.53 24.63
C ALA A 4 -33.21 -18.98 24.23
N LYS A 5 -32.95 -20.30 24.19
CA LYS A 5 -31.64 -20.83 23.77
C LYS A 5 -31.38 -20.60 22.27
N TRP A 6 -32.42 -20.64 21.43
CA TRP A 6 -32.30 -20.39 19.99
C TRP A 6 -32.05 -18.91 19.68
N ILE A 7 -32.64 -17.99 20.47
CA ILE A 7 -32.43 -16.54 20.32
C ILE A 7 -30.98 -16.15 20.69
N CYS A 8 -30.40 -16.73 21.74
CA CYS A 8 -28.98 -16.51 22.06
C CYS A 8 -28.04 -17.04 20.97
N LEU A 9 -28.39 -18.16 20.30
CA LEU A 9 -27.56 -18.71 19.23
C LEU A 9 -27.54 -17.79 17.99
N LEU A 10 -28.68 -17.16 17.67
CA LEU A 10 -28.80 -16.22 16.55
C LEU A 10 -27.91 -14.97 16.72
N PHE A 11 -27.78 -14.45 17.93
CA PHE A 11 -26.87 -13.32 18.24
C PHE A 11 -25.38 -13.69 18.17
N LEU A 12 -25.03 -14.95 18.42
CA LEU A 12 -23.66 -15.45 18.27
C LEU A 12 -23.29 -15.64 16.79
N THR A 13 -24.24 -16.04 15.94
CA THR A 13 -23.98 -16.25 14.50
C THR A 13 -23.80 -14.96 13.70
N THR A 14 -24.34 -13.82 14.13
CA THR A 14 -24.10 -12.53 13.46
C THR A 14 -22.73 -11.93 13.75
N ASN A 15 -22.00 -12.47 14.74
CA ASN A 15 -20.63 -12.06 15.05
C ASN A 15 -19.58 -12.92 14.32
N ILE A 16 -20.01 -13.95 13.58
CA ILE A 16 -19.15 -14.67 12.64
C ILE A 16 -19.25 -13.95 11.29
N LEU A 17 -18.98 -12.65 11.29
CA LEU A 17 -18.56 -12.00 10.05
C LEU A 17 -17.23 -12.63 9.70
N ALA A 18 -17.23 -13.34 8.57
CA ALA A 18 -16.08 -14.01 8.00
C ALA A 18 -14.81 -13.17 8.17
N GLY A 19 -13.77 -13.76 8.77
CA GLY A 19 -12.47 -13.15 8.98
C GLY A 19 -11.70 -12.95 7.66
N GLY A 20 -12.21 -12.08 6.79
CA GLY A 20 -11.58 -11.69 5.53
C GLY A 20 -11.25 -10.19 5.44
N ASP A 21 -11.83 -9.36 6.31
CA ASP A 21 -11.67 -7.88 6.30
C ASP A 21 -10.79 -7.34 7.43
N TYR A 22 -9.96 -8.19 8.05
CA TYR A 22 -8.89 -7.67 8.91
C TYR A 22 -7.82 -7.09 7.98
N GLY A 23 -7.91 -5.78 7.74
CA GLY A 23 -7.07 -4.98 6.83
C GLY A 23 -5.56 -4.94 7.15
N GLY A 24 -5.04 -5.97 7.83
CA GLY A 24 -3.62 -6.22 8.12
C GLY A 24 -3.03 -7.36 7.32
N GLY A 25 -3.82 -8.00 6.46
CA GLY A 25 -3.29 -8.93 5.47
C GLY A 25 -2.37 -8.24 4.47
N PRO A 26 -1.55 -9.04 3.76
CA PRO A 26 -0.71 -8.57 2.68
C PRO A 26 -1.52 -7.76 1.65
N GLN A 27 -0.94 -6.66 1.17
CA GLN A 27 -1.59 -5.82 0.15
C GLN A 27 -0.86 -5.94 -1.18
N ILE A 28 -1.60 -6.27 -2.24
CA ILE A 28 -1.02 -6.51 -3.55
C ILE A 28 -1.05 -5.23 -4.39
N VAL A 29 0.12 -4.83 -4.88
CA VAL A 29 0.32 -3.71 -5.78
C VAL A 29 0.74 -4.22 -7.14
N GLN A 30 -0.07 -3.95 -8.16
CA GLN A 30 0.28 -4.25 -9.55
C GLN A 30 0.91 -3.02 -10.22
N ILE A 31 2.05 -3.22 -10.86
CA ILE A 31 2.73 -2.24 -11.73
C ILE A 31 3.03 -2.87 -13.09
N ASN A 32 3.31 -2.06 -14.11
CA ASN A 32 3.66 -2.60 -15.42
C ASN A 32 5.05 -3.25 -15.37
N LYS A 33 5.26 -4.29 -16.16
CA LYS A 33 6.54 -5.02 -16.24
C LYS A 33 7.72 -4.14 -16.65
N ILE A 34 7.45 -3.17 -17.53
CA ILE A 34 8.42 -2.18 -18.00
C ILE A 34 8.78 -1.10 -16.95
N ASP A 35 7.94 -0.91 -15.94
CA ASP A 35 8.20 0.00 -14.84
C ASP A 35 9.26 -0.63 -13.94
N HIS A 36 10.14 0.16 -13.33
CA HIS A 36 11.29 -0.37 -12.59
C HIS A 36 11.57 0.43 -11.31
N SER A 37 12.55 -0.03 -10.53
CA SER A 37 13.01 0.64 -9.31
C SER A 37 11.92 0.83 -8.24
N ILE A 38 11.01 -0.14 -8.08
CA ILE A 38 9.98 -0.08 -7.04
C ILE A 38 10.60 -0.14 -5.64
N LYS A 39 10.22 0.80 -4.76
CA LYS A 39 10.75 0.91 -3.40
C LYS A 39 9.69 1.43 -2.45
N LEU A 40 9.78 1.00 -1.18
CA LEU A 40 9.08 1.66 -0.07
C LEU A 40 9.69 3.06 0.16
N ALA A 41 8.86 4.09 0.05
CA ALA A 41 9.32 5.47 0.09
C ALA A 41 8.98 6.16 1.40
N ASP A 42 7.74 6.00 1.87
CA ASP A 42 7.21 6.79 2.98
C ASP A 42 6.01 6.09 3.66
N ILE A 43 5.70 6.51 4.88
CA ILE A 43 4.55 6.08 5.68
C ILE A 43 3.92 7.30 6.35
N LYS A 44 2.59 7.40 6.30
CA LYS A 44 1.85 8.53 6.90
C LYS A 44 0.44 8.08 7.31
N LEU A 45 -0.24 8.93 8.06
CA LEU A 45 -1.68 8.76 8.28
C LEU A 45 -2.46 9.32 7.09
N SER A 46 -3.60 8.70 6.80
CA SER A 46 -4.61 9.23 5.89
C SER A 46 -5.11 10.59 6.37
N ARG A 47 -5.75 11.35 5.48
CA ARG A 47 -6.26 12.69 5.81
C ARG A 47 -7.27 12.67 6.96
N ASP A 48 -8.10 11.64 7.01
CA ASP A 48 -9.09 11.41 8.07
C ASP A 48 -8.52 10.67 9.29
N LYS A 49 -7.22 10.32 9.28
CA LYS A 49 -6.47 9.66 10.35
C LYS A 49 -7.03 8.30 10.77
N LYS A 50 -7.80 7.65 9.89
CA LYS A 50 -8.33 6.30 10.08
C LYS A 50 -7.34 5.24 9.65
N ASP A 51 -6.56 5.52 8.60
CA ASP A 51 -5.67 4.53 7.99
C ASP A 51 -4.21 4.98 8.05
N VAL A 52 -3.31 4.00 7.99
CA VAL A 52 -1.89 4.18 7.73
C VAL A 52 -1.64 3.96 6.24
N GLU A 53 -1.25 5.02 5.54
CA GLU A 53 -0.87 5.00 4.13
C GLU A 53 0.63 4.72 3.98
N VAL A 54 0.94 3.61 3.31
CA VAL A 54 2.29 3.29 2.82
C VAL A 54 2.42 3.79 1.39
N ILE A 55 3.46 4.56 1.12
CA ILE A 55 3.76 5.11 -0.20
C ILE A 55 4.90 4.32 -0.82
N LEU A 56 4.64 3.72 -1.97
CA LEU A 56 5.62 3.11 -2.85
C LEU A 56 5.98 4.09 -3.96
N THR A 57 7.26 4.18 -4.29
CA THR A 57 7.72 4.91 -5.48
C THR A 57 8.27 3.94 -6.51
N TYR A 58 8.05 4.25 -7.77
CA TYR A 58 8.58 3.48 -8.90
C TYR A 58 8.86 4.42 -10.09
N GLN A 59 9.70 3.97 -11.02
CA GLN A 59 9.97 4.69 -12.26
C GLN A 59 9.04 4.17 -13.35
N ARG A 60 8.04 4.99 -13.68
CA ARG A 60 7.05 4.71 -14.72
C ARG A 60 7.62 5.00 -16.10
N ARG A 61 7.57 4.02 -17.00
CA ARG A 61 7.89 4.21 -18.41
C ARG A 61 6.61 4.33 -19.25
N VAL A 62 6.67 5.11 -20.32
CA VAL A 62 5.52 5.33 -21.22
C VAL A 62 5.65 4.39 -22.42
N LEU A 63 4.60 3.61 -22.68
CA LEU A 63 4.53 2.66 -23.81
C LEU A 63 4.15 3.34 -25.13
N LYS A 64 3.39 4.45 -25.08
CA LYS A 64 2.83 5.09 -26.27
C LYS A 64 3.65 6.31 -26.67
N PHE A 65 4.08 6.33 -27.93
CA PHE A 65 4.65 7.52 -28.55
C PHE A 65 3.58 8.62 -28.60
N ASP A 66 3.89 9.76 -28.01
CA ASP A 66 3.06 10.95 -28.08
C ASP A 66 3.71 11.93 -29.07
N PRO A 67 3.08 12.16 -30.24
CA PRO A 67 3.64 13.03 -31.27
C PRO A 67 3.71 14.51 -30.84
N PHE A 68 3.06 14.88 -29.74
CA PHE A 68 3.07 16.24 -29.20
C PHE A 68 4.15 16.43 -28.11
N LEU A 69 4.83 15.37 -27.69
CA LEU A 69 5.94 15.43 -26.74
C LEU A 69 7.23 15.79 -27.47
N GLY A 70 7.83 16.93 -27.10
CA GLY A 70 9.14 17.34 -27.62
C GLY A 70 10.24 16.33 -27.25
N GLU A 71 11.31 16.28 -28.05
CA GLU A 71 12.37 15.26 -27.93
C GLU A 71 12.99 15.17 -26.52
N LYS A 72 13.18 16.32 -25.85
CA LYS A 72 13.70 16.39 -24.47
C LYS A 72 12.76 15.73 -23.45
N ASP A 73 11.45 15.91 -23.59
CA ASP A 73 10.47 15.34 -22.65
C ASP A 73 10.17 13.88 -22.97
N ALA A 74 10.20 13.50 -24.26
CA ALA A 74 10.21 12.10 -24.67
C ALA A 74 11.43 11.34 -24.10
N GLN A 75 12.62 11.95 -24.11
CA GLN A 75 13.81 11.37 -23.48
C GLN A 75 13.63 11.21 -21.96
N LYS A 76 13.12 12.21 -21.23
CA LYS A 76 12.82 12.08 -19.78
C LYS A 76 11.88 10.91 -19.50
N LEU A 77 10.89 10.68 -20.36
CA LEU A 77 9.94 9.57 -20.23
C LEU A 77 10.55 8.21 -20.57
N LYS A 78 11.55 8.14 -21.47
CA LYS A 78 12.36 6.93 -21.71
C LYS A 78 13.18 6.53 -20.46
N TYR A 79 13.74 7.49 -19.75
CA TYR A 79 14.48 7.24 -18.49
C TYR A 79 13.56 6.85 -17.32
N GLY A 80 12.25 7.08 -17.46
CA GLY A 80 11.23 6.74 -16.46
C GLY A 80 10.95 7.91 -15.51
N LYS A 81 9.68 8.29 -15.39
CA LYS A 81 9.23 9.34 -14.48
C LYS A 81 8.87 8.73 -13.13
N TYR A 82 9.30 9.36 -12.03
CA TYR A 82 8.90 8.93 -10.70
C TYR A 82 7.37 9.01 -10.54
N ALA A 83 6.78 7.90 -10.11
CA ALA A 83 5.38 7.75 -9.81
C ALA A 83 5.22 7.17 -8.40
N GLU A 84 4.05 7.44 -7.80
CA GLU A 84 3.71 6.97 -6.46
C GLU A 84 2.48 6.09 -6.51
N LYS A 85 2.50 5.00 -5.74
CA LYS A 85 1.33 4.19 -5.43
C LYS A 85 1.13 4.19 -3.92
N ARG A 86 -0.13 4.22 -3.48
CA ARG A 86 -0.47 4.21 -2.05
C ARG A 86 -1.23 2.94 -1.72
N VAL A 87 -0.90 2.40 -0.56
CA VAL A 87 -1.55 1.24 0.04
C VAL A 87 -1.99 1.65 1.43
N SER A 88 -3.23 1.33 1.80
CA SER A 88 -3.80 1.71 3.09
C SER A 88 -3.98 0.49 3.96
N TYR A 89 -3.64 0.64 5.24
CA TYR A 89 -3.85 -0.35 6.29
C TYR A 89 -4.67 0.26 7.41
N ASP A 90 -5.48 -0.55 8.10
CA ASP A 90 -6.18 -0.09 9.30
C ASP A 90 -5.15 0.31 10.36
N LYS A 91 -5.28 1.54 10.86
CA LYS A 91 -4.45 2.09 11.93
C LYS A 91 -4.45 1.24 13.21
N ASN A 92 -5.53 0.51 13.47
CA ASN A 92 -5.66 -0.33 14.67
C ASN A 92 -4.67 -1.51 14.70
N LEU A 93 -4.04 -1.81 13.57
CA LEU A 93 -3.06 -2.89 13.44
C LEU A 93 -1.65 -2.49 13.91
N PHE A 94 -1.44 -1.20 14.18
CA PHE A 94 -0.13 -0.66 14.51
C PHE A 94 -0.04 -0.27 15.98
N SER A 95 1.19 -0.29 16.51
CA SER A 95 1.45 0.19 17.86
C SER A 95 1.09 1.66 18.02
N GLN A 96 0.53 2.00 19.19
CA GLN A 96 0.18 3.38 19.51
C GLN A 96 1.39 4.33 19.40
N ASP A 97 2.59 3.83 19.65
CA ASP A 97 3.84 4.58 19.48
C ASP A 97 4.11 4.98 18.03
N LEU A 98 3.91 4.06 17.08
CA LEU A 98 4.02 4.38 15.65
C LEU A 98 2.99 5.44 15.29
N ILE A 99 1.74 5.25 15.72
CA ILE A 99 0.64 6.19 15.46
C ILE A 99 0.95 7.58 16.04
N ASN A 100 1.49 7.65 17.25
CA ASN A 100 1.89 8.91 17.87
C ASN A 100 3.03 9.59 17.08
N LYS A 101 4.00 8.81 16.57
CA LYS A 101 5.07 9.34 15.70
C LYS A 101 4.50 9.90 14.39
N LEU A 102 3.53 9.21 13.77
CA LEU A 102 2.90 9.66 12.53
C LEU A 102 1.99 10.89 12.74
N ASN A 103 1.28 10.98 13.86
CA ASN A 103 0.46 12.15 14.21
C ASN A 103 1.30 13.42 14.42
N LYS A 104 2.51 13.29 14.96
CA LYS A 104 3.45 14.41 15.16
C LYS A 104 4.13 14.88 13.87
N ARG A 105 3.84 14.25 12.73
CA ARG A 105 4.39 14.63 11.43
C ARG A 105 3.84 16.00 11.02
N SER A 106 4.71 17.01 10.95
CA SER A 106 4.32 18.32 10.42
C SER A 106 4.12 18.26 8.90
N VAL A 107 3.25 19.11 8.37
CA VAL A 107 3.00 19.26 6.92
C VAL A 107 4.29 19.63 6.16
N PHE A 108 5.24 20.28 6.83
CA PHE A 108 6.53 20.73 6.29
C PHE A 108 7.68 19.81 6.68
N THR A 109 7.48 18.49 6.69
CA THR A 109 8.52 17.57 7.20
C THR A 109 9.76 17.56 6.32
N ILE A 110 10.80 18.29 6.75
CA ILE A 110 12.12 18.36 6.13
C ILE A 110 12.86 17.00 6.23
N PHE A 111 12.54 16.19 7.22
CA PHE A 111 13.18 14.90 7.50
C PHE A 111 12.48 13.70 6.86
N LYS A 112 12.29 13.73 5.53
CA LYS A 112 11.73 12.58 4.77
C LYS A 112 12.49 11.28 5.02
N SER A 113 13.78 11.36 5.34
CA SER A 113 14.63 10.20 5.68
C SER A 113 14.14 9.42 6.91
N LYS A 114 13.55 10.09 7.91
CA LYS A 114 13.03 9.43 9.12
C LYS A 114 11.87 8.50 8.80
N TYR A 115 10.90 8.97 8.01
CA TYR A 115 9.72 8.18 7.66
C TYR A 115 10.05 7.10 6.64
N ARG A 116 11.05 7.33 5.78
CA ARG A 116 11.62 6.27 4.95
C ARG A 116 12.22 5.12 5.76
N LYS A 117 12.92 5.43 6.87
CA LYS A 117 13.41 4.37 7.78
C LYS A 117 12.24 3.65 8.46
N LEU A 118 11.25 4.40 8.96
CA LEU A 118 10.07 3.81 9.59
C LEU A 118 9.33 2.83 8.66
N VAL A 119 9.12 3.18 7.39
CA VAL A 119 8.46 2.25 6.45
C VAL A 119 9.30 0.99 6.21
N GLN A 120 10.63 1.10 6.13
CA GLN A 120 11.52 -0.05 5.95
C GLN A 120 11.61 -0.94 7.20
N GLU A 121 11.40 -0.38 8.38
CA GLU A 121 11.35 -1.11 9.66
C GLU A 121 10.04 -1.89 9.82
N ASN A 122 8.92 -1.36 9.34
CA ASN A 122 7.59 -1.92 9.59
C ASN A 122 7.01 -2.70 8.41
N PHE A 123 7.60 -2.61 7.21
CA PHE A 123 7.09 -3.28 6.02
C PHE A 123 8.19 -3.99 5.22
N THR A 124 7.82 -5.09 4.55
CA THR A 124 8.57 -5.67 3.43
C THR A 124 7.85 -5.43 2.11
N LEU A 125 8.62 -5.47 1.03
CA LEU A 125 8.12 -5.44 -0.34
C LEU A 125 8.70 -6.65 -1.05
N GLU A 126 7.84 -7.57 -1.46
CA GLU A 126 8.22 -8.84 -2.08
C GLU A 126 7.54 -8.95 -3.45
N GLU A 127 8.28 -9.41 -4.46
CA GLU A 127 7.71 -9.63 -5.79
C GLU A 127 7.00 -10.99 -5.80
N VAL A 128 5.73 -11.00 -6.16
CA VAL A 128 4.94 -12.23 -6.23
C VAL A 128 5.22 -12.89 -7.58
N THR A 129 6.05 -13.93 -7.56
CA THR A 129 6.44 -14.67 -8.78
C THR A 129 5.59 -15.91 -9.04
N GLU A 130 4.87 -16.42 -8.03
CA GLU A 130 4.15 -17.69 -8.12
C GLU A 130 2.62 -17.48 -8.25
N GLN A 131 2.07 -17.99 -9.35
CA GLN A 131 0.65 -18.38 -9.53
C GLN A 131 -0.45 -17.34 -9.24
N MET A 132 -0.24 -16.06 -9.55
CA MET A 132 -1.37 -15.17 -9.80
C MET A 132 -1.70 -15.19 -11.30
N ASN A 133 -2.99 -15.22 -11.65
CA ASN A 133 -3.50 -14.91 -13.00
C ASN A 133 -3.25 -13.42 -13.31
N LEU A 134 -1.97 -13.06 -13.41
CA LEU A 134 -1.53 -11.71 -13.72
C LEU A 134 -1.49 -11.60 -15.24
N ASP A 135 -2.13 -10.52 -15.69
CA ASP A 135 -1.91 -9.94 -17.01
C ASP A 135 -0.41 -9.98 -17.37
N GLU A 136 -0.04 -10.55 -18.52
CA GLU A 136 1.35 -10.82 -18.93
C GLU A 136 2.24 -9.55 -18.92
N GLU A 137 1.61 -8.39 -19.04
CA GLU A 137 2.26 -7.08 -19.03
C GLU A 137 2.48 -6.49 -17.63
N LYS A 138 2.03 -7.16 -16.57
CA LYS A 138 2.07 -6.65 -15.18
C LYS A 138 2.92 -7.52 -14.26
N ARG A 139 3.41 -6.89 -13.19
CA ARG A 139 4.11 -7.52 -12.07
C ARG A 139 3.39 -7.15 -10.78
N ALA A 140 3.24 -8.12 -9.90
CA ALA A 140 2.62 -7.93 -8.60
C ALA A 140 3.68 -7.87 -7.51
N PHE A 141 3.50 -6.95 -6.58
CA PHE A 141 4.33 -6.80 -5.40
C PHE A 141 3.43 -6.87 -4.18
N GLU A 142 3.81 -7.71 -3.24
CA GLU A 142 3.15 -7.81 -1.95
C GLU A 142 3.81 -6.82 -0.98
N VAL A 143 2.97 -6.05 -0.31
CA VAL A 143 3.38 -5.15 0.78
C VAL A 143 2.93 -5.78 2.08
N ASN A 144 3.90 -6.26 2.85
CA ASN A 144 3.65 -7.05 4.05
C ASN A 144 4.03 -6.25 5.29
N LEU A 145 3.20 -6.35 6.32
CA LEU A 145 3.54 -5.91 7.67
C LEU A 145 4.60 -6.86 8.25
N LYS A 146 5.61 -6.29 8.91
CA LYS A 146 6.65 -7.04 9.65
C LYS A 146 6.24 -7.33 11.08
#